data_AF-A0A432EHP0-F1
#
_entry.id   AF-A0A432EHP0-F1
#
_cell.length_a   1.000
_cell.length_b   1.000
_cell.length_c   1.000
_cell.angle_alpha   90.00
_cell.angle_beta   90.00
_cell.angle_gamma   90.00
#
_symmetry.space_group_name_H-M   'P 1'
#
loop_
_entity.id
_entity.type
_entity.pdbx_description
1 polymer ?
#
loop_
_entity_poly.entity_id
_entity_poly.type
_entity_poly.pdbx_seq_one_letter_code
_entity_poly.pdbx_strand_id
1 'polypeptide(L)'
;MPELLSLVSEGAVAGLFIAGGILWGIHTARSERKDAMSWLKSLVLLAAGAVLVAFPLPGVAALVIFLGVYLTFDAVSSFTWAQRRKPEKGWGWMVVNGIIDILLAIIFFFGWPETSIFMLGIYVGVSLIFDGWALFVIGSNLKKD
;
A
#
# COMPACT_ATOMS: atom_id res chain seq x y z
N MET A 1 -9.07 -22.77 0.84
CA MET A 1 -7.64 -23.03 0.57
C MET A 1 -6.76 -21.78 0.43
N PRO A 2 -7.20 -20.59 -0.04
CA PRO A 2 -6.27 -19.44 -0.21
C PRO A 2 -5.74 -18.87 1.12
N GLU A 3 -6.52 -18.92 2.19
CA GLU A 3 -6.08 -18.48 3.53
C GLU A 3 -4.91 -19.32 4.09
N LEU A 4 -4.90 -20.63 3.81
CA LEU A 4 -3.80 -21.52 4.20
C LEU A 4 -2.49 -21.14 3.48
N LEU A 5 -2.57 -20.76 2.21
CA LEU A 5 -1.40 -20.33 1.44
C LEU A 5 -0.86 -18.98 1.95
N SER A 6 -1.75 -18.04 2.29
CA SER A 6 -1.37 -16.77 2.92
C SER A 6 -0.65 -17.01 4.24
N LEU A 7 -1.22 -17.82 5.12
CA LEU A 7 -0.65 -18.18 6.42
C LEU A 7 0.73 -18.85 6.29
N VAL A 8 0.91 -19.74 5.30
CA VAL A 8 2.21 -20.38 5.03
C VAL A 8 3.24 -19.35 4.54
N SER A 9 2.83 -18.45 3.63
CA SER A 9 3.74 -17.41 3.12
C SER A 9 4.11 -16.37 4.17
N GLU A 10 3.16 -15.92 4.99
CA GLU A 10 3.36 -15.01 6.12
C GLU A 10 4.22 -15.67 7.19
N GLY A 11 3.96 -16.94 7.51
CA GLY A 11 4.78 -17.71 8.46
C GLY A 11 6.22 -17.87 7.98
N ALA A 12 6.43 -18.11 6.69
CA ALA A 12 7.77 -18.16 6.11
C ALA A 12 8.49 -16.80 6.21
N VAL A 13 7.81 -15.69 5.88
CA VAL A 13 8.36 -14.33 5.97
C VAL A 13 8.66 -13.95 7.43
N ALA A 14 7.76 -14.27 8.35
CA ALA A 14 7.96 -14.05 9.78
C ALA A 14 9.17 -14.82 10.30
N GLY A 15 9.31 -16.09 9.89
CA GLY A 15 10.48 -16.91 10.21
C GLY A 15 11.79 -16.29 9.70
N LEU A 16 11.80 -15.75 8.48
CA LEU A 16 12.96 -15.04 7.93
C LEU A 16 13.29 -13.77 8.71
N PHE A 17 12.29 -12.99 9.13
CA PHE A 17 12.51 -11.78 9.92
C PHE A 17 13.05 -12.09 11.31
N ILE A 18 12.51 -13.13 11.98
CA ILE A 18 13.03 -13.59 13.27
C ILE A 18 14.47 -14.09 13.11
N ALA A 19 14.74 -14.96 12.13
CA ALA A 19 16.09 -15.46 11.87
C ALA A 19 17.07 -14.34 11.54
N GLY A 20 16.68 -13.40 10.68
CA GLY A 20 17.45 -12.21 10.33
C GLY A 20 17.73 -11.32 11.54
N GLY A 21 16.72 -11.08 12.39
CA GLY A 21 16.87 -10.32 13.63
C GLY A 21 17.85 -10.95 14.62
N ILE A 22 17.80 -12.28 14.78
CA ILE A 22 18.74 -13.04 15.62
C ILE A 22 20.16 -12.97 15.03
N LEU A 23 20.33 -13.30 13.75
CA LEU A 23 21.63 -13.29 13.08
C LEU A 23 22.28 -11.91 13.14
N TRP A 24 21.50 -10.87 12.89
CA TRP A 24 22.00 -9.50 12.93
C TRP A 24 22.30 -9.03 14.35
N GLY A 25 21.50 -9.45 15.35
CA GLY A 25 21.79 -9.22 16.76
C GLY A 25 23.11 -9.88 17.20
N ILE A 26 23.37 -11.12 16.75
CA ILE A 26 24.65 -11.81 16.97
C ILE A 26 25.80 -11.07 16.29
N HIS A 27 25.59 -10.60 15.05
CA HIS A 27 26.59 -9.83 14.30
C HIS A 27 26.93 -8.52 15.02
N THR A 28 25.92 -7.73 15.42
CA THR A 28 26.13 -6.49 16.17
C THR A 28 26.85 -6.76 17.49
N ALA A 29 26.49 -7.84 18.21
CA ALA A 29 27.14 -8.19 19.47
C ALA A 29 28.63 -8.54 19.31
N ARG A 30 29.05 -9.07 18.15
CA ARG A 30 30.44 -9.47 17.86
C ARG A 30 31.27 -8.37 17.19
N SER A 31 30.71 -7.63 16.26
CA SER A 31 31.45 -6.76 15.34
C SER A 31 31.28 -5.26 15.65
N GLU A 32 30.08 -4.85 16.05
CA GLU A 32 29.66 -3.43 16.06
C GLU A 32 28.88 -3.09 17.34
N ARG A 33 29.36 -3.57 18.49
CA ARG A 33 28.60 -3.54 19.75
C ARG A 33 28.16 -2.15 20.22
N LYS A 34 28.85 -1.10 19.76
CA LYS A 34 28.58 0.32 20.09
C LYS A 34 27.70 1.03 19.05
N ASP A 35 27.44 0.41 17.91
CA ASP A 35 26.59 1.01 16.89
C ASP A 35 25.11 0.77 17.26
N ALA A 36 24.40 1.87 17.48
CA ALA A 36 22.99 1.89 17.88
C ALA A 36 22.03 1.78 16.68
N MET A 37 22.52 1.93 15.45
CA MET A 37 21.74 1.72 14.22
C MET A 37 21.71 0.23 13.82
N SER A 38 22.87 -0.43 13.91
CA SER A 38 23.04 -1.78 14.48
C SER A 38 22.17 -1.97 15.72
N TRP A 39 21.84 -3.12 16.30
CA TRP A 39 20.80 -3.18 17.38
C TRP A 39 19.38 -2.72 17.00
N LEU A 40 19.11 -1.46 16.64
CA LEU A 40 17.80 -0.98 16.23
C LEU A 40 17.24 -1.85 15.10
N LYS A 41 18.02 -2.11 14.04
CA LYS A 41 17.54 -2.99 12.97
C LYS A 41 17.40 -4.48 13.38
N SER A 42 18.11 -4.97 14.41
CA SER A 42 17.87 -6.31 14.99
C SER A 42 16.53 -6.32 15.71
N LEU A 43 16.29 -5.33 16.57
CA LEU A 43 15.05 -5.15 17.30
C LEU A 43 13.85 -4.97 16.37
N VAL A 44 13.99 -4.16 15.32
CA VAL A 44 12.94 -3.96 14.32
C VAL A 44 12.62 -5.26 13.58
N LEU A 45 13.64 -6.03 13.17
CA LEU A 45 13.42 -7.32 12.51
C LEU A 45 12.73 -8.34 13.43
N LEU A 46 13.15 -8.42 14.70
CA LEU A 46 12.52 -9.29 15.70
C LEU A 46 11.08 -8.87 15.99
N ALA A 47 10.83 -7.57 16.16
CA ALA A 47 9.50 -7.03 16.40
C ALA A 47 8.58 -7.27 15.20
N ALA A 48 9.06 -7.01 13.97
CA ALA A 48 8.29 -7.25 12.76
C ALA A 48 7.94 -8.74 12.59
N GLY A 49 8.88 -9.64 12.84
CA GLY A 49 8.64 -11.08 12.84
C GLY A 49 7.64 -11.52 13.90
N ALA A 50 7.75 -11.00 15.13
CA ALA A 50 6.82 -11.30 16.21
C ALA A 50 5.39 -10.78 15.93
N VAL A 51 5.27 -9.58 15.37
CA VAL A 51 3.98 -9.01 14.96
C VAL A 51 3.33 -9.84 13.87
N LEU A 52 4.09 -10.30 12.86
CA LEU A 52 3.56 -11.18 11.80
C LEU A 52 3.07 -12.52 12.34
N VAL A 53 3.72 -13.08 13.35
CA VAL A 53 3.24 -14.33 14.00
C VAL A 53 1.99 -14.07 14.85
N ALA A 54 1.95 -12.95 15.57
CA ALA A 54 0.83 -12.61 16.46
C ALA A 54 -0.42 -12.19 15.69
N PHE A 55 -0.25 -11.50 14.56
CA PHE A 55 -1.30 -11.01 13.69
C PHE A 55 -0.98 -11.39 12.24
N PRO A 56 -1.29 -12.65 11.83
CA PRO A 56 -1.20 -13.04 10.44
C PRO A 56 -2.22 -12.22 9.64
N LEU A 57 -1.72 -11.20 8.95
CA LEU A 57 -2.52 -10.28 8.16
C LEU A 57 -2.65 -10.85 6.76
N PRO A 58 -3.88 -11.18 6.31
CA PRO A 58 -4.09 -11.62 4.93
C PRO A 58 -3.45 -10.63 3.97
N GLY A 59 -2.77 -11.11 2.92
CA GLY A 59 -2.11 -10.22 1.95
C GLY A 59 -3.02 -9.12 1.40
N VAL A 60 -4.33 -9.39 1.31
CA VAL A 60 -5.37 -8.42 0.93
C VAL A 60 -5.45 -7.23 1.89
N ALA A 61 -5.31 -7.45 3.20
CA ALA A 61 -5.31 -6.40 4.21
C ALA A 61 -4.07 -5.49 4.08
N ALA A 62 -2.90 -6.07 3.77
CA ALA A 62 -1.69 -5.29 3.49
C ALA A 62 -1.84 -4.43 2.22
N LEU A 63 -2.46 -4.98 1.16
CA LEU A 63 -2.71 -4.26 -0.09
C LEU A 63 -3.64 -3.05 0.11
N VAL A 64 -4.65 -3.15 0.98
CA VAL A 64 -5.57 -2.02 1.26
C VAL A 64 -4.86 -0.87 1.96
N ILE A 65 -3.97 -1.14 2.92
CA ILE A 65 -3.14 -0.10 3.54
C ILE A 65 -2.21 0.53 2.52
N PHE A 66 -1.56 -0.28 1.69
CA PHE A 66 -0.70 0.21 0.62
C PHE A 66 -1.46 1.13 -0.35
N LEU A 67 -2.67 0.74 -0.75
CA LEU A 67 -3.58 1.56 -1.54
C LEU A 67 -3.98 2.85 -0.84
N GLY A 68 -4.32 2.80 0.45
CA GLY A 68 -4.67 4.01 1.22
C GLY A 68 -3.52 5.02 1.28
N VAL A 69 -2.29 4.53 1.44
CA VAL A 69 -1.08 5.37 1.37
C VAL A 69 -0.91 5.94 -0.03
N TYR A 70 -1.02 5.10 -1.07
CA TYR A 70 -0.93 5.55 -2.47
C TYR A 70 -1.94 6.66 -2.79
N LEU A 71 -3.21 6.48 -2.43
CA LEU A 71 -4.27 7.48 -2.63
C LEU A 71 -3.99 8.78 -1.88
N THR A 72 -3.38 8.70 -0.69
CA THR A 72 -2.98 9.90 0.05
C THR A 72 -1.91 10.69 -0.72
N PHE A 73 -0.92 10.01 -1.29
CA PHE A 73 0.09 10.66 -2.15
C PHE A 73 -0.50 11.20 -3.46
N ASP A 74 -1.44 10.47 -4.06
CA ASP A 74 -2.10 10.90 -5.29
C ASP A 74 -2.97 12.14 -5.05
N ALA A 75 -3.65 12.22 -3.90
CA ALA A 75 -4.39 13.41 -3.49
C ALA A 75 -3.49 14.65 -3.38
N VAL A 76 -2.38 14.54 -2.66
CA VAL A 76 -1.41 15.62 -2.51
C VAL A 76 -0.87 16.06 -3.88
N SER A 77 -0.57 15.10 -4.74
CA SER A 77 -0.13 15.36 -6.11
C SER A 77 -1.21 16.11 -6.90
N SER A 78 -2.45 15.64 -6.86
CA SER A 78 -3.61 16.25 -7.50
C SER A 78 -3.83 17.71 -7.06
N PHE A 79 -3.77 17.99 -5.76
CA PHE A 79 -3.90 19.35 -5.23
C PHE A 79 -2.73 20.26 -5.62
N THR A 80 -1.50 19.77 -5.56
CA THR A 80 -0.32 20.56 -5.93
C THR A 80 -0.31 20.90 -7.43
N TRP A 81 -0.70 19.94 -8.29
CA TRP A 81 -0.89 20.19 -9.71
C TRP A 81 -1.99 21.22 -9.98
N ALA A 82 -3.14 21.09 -9.32
CA ALA A 82 -4.25 22.02 -9.47
C ALA A 82 -3.85 23.45 -9.06
N GLN A 83 -3.03 23.59 -8.02
CA GLN A 83 -2.55 24.90 -7.57
C GLN A 83 -1.54 25.51 -8.56
N ARG A 84 -0.63 24.71 -9.13
CA ARG A 84 0.40 25.19 -10.07
C ARG A 84 -0.15 25.57 -11.44
N ARG A 85 -1.19 24.86 -11.91
CA ARG A 85 -1.79 25.06 -13.24
C ARG A 85 -3.08 25.88 -13.22
N LYS A 86 -3.41 26.55 -12.10
CA LYS A 86 -4.51 27.53 -12.11
C LYS A 86 -4.14 28.71 -13.05
N PRO A 87 -4.98 29.12 -14.02
CA PRO A 87 -6.34 28.68 -14.33
C PRO A 87 -6.48 27.90 -15.66
N GLU A 88 -5.54 27.03 -16.01
CA GLU A 88 -5.61 26.19 -17.20
C GLU A 88 -6.86 25.29 -17.21
N LYS A 89 -7.34 24.94 -18.42
CA LYS A 89 -8.47 24.01 -18.59
C LYS A 89 -8.14 22.67 -17.92
N GLY A 90 -8.97 22.26 -16.97
CA GLY A 90 -8.81 20.98 -16.24
C GLY A 90 -8.42 21.13 -14.77
N TRP A 91 -8.02 22.32 -14.30
CA TRP A 91 -7.57 22.50 -12.91
C TRP A 91 -8.63 22.09 -11.87
N GLY A 92 -9.91 22.38 -12.14
CA GLY A 92 -11.02 22.04 -11.24
C GLY A 92 -11.25 20.52 -11.13
N TRP A 93 -11.04 19.78 -12.22
CA TRP A 93 -11.13 18.32 -12.22
C TRP A 93 -10.04 17.67 -11.36
N MET A 94 -8.84 18.24 -11.34
CA MET A 94 -7.75 17.75 -10.47
C MET A 94 -8.06 17.99 -8.98
N VAL A 95 -8.74 19.09 -8.62
CA VAL A 95 -9.19 19.30 -7.23
C VAL A 95 -10.23 18.26 -6.82
N VAL A 96 -11.19 17.97 -7.69
CA VAL A 96 -12.21 16.94 -7.43
C VAL A 96 -11.56 15.57 -7.27
N ASN A 97 -10.58 15.23 -8.12
CA ASN A 97 -9.82 13.99 -8.00
C ASN A 97 -9.15 13.85 -6.63
N GLY A 98 -8.39 14.87 -6.22
CA GLY A 98 -7.72 14.83 -4.92
C GLY A 98 -8.66 14.73 -3.72
N ILE A 99 -9.89 15.29 -3.81
CA ILE A 99 -10.90 15.13 -2.77
C ILE A 99 -11.40 13.67 -2.72
N ILE A 100 -11.67 13.07 -3.88
CA ILE A 100 -12.10 11.67 -3.99
C ILE A 100 -11.01 10.75 -3.41
N ASP A 101 -9.75 10.98 -3.75
CA ASP A 101 -8.62 10.17 -3.27
C ASP A 101 -8.50 10.22 -1.74
N ILE A 102 -8.64 11.40 -1.13
CA ILE A 102 -8.65 11.54 0.35
C ILE A 102 -9.82 10.77 0.96
N LEU A 103 -11.02 10.89 0.40
CA LEU A 103 -12.20 10.20 0.92
C LEU A 103 -12.01 8.68 0.87
N LEU A 104 -11.48 8.16 -0.23
CA LEU A 104 -11.18 6.74 -0.38
C LEU A 104 -10.08 6.29 0.58
N ALA A 105 -9.01 7.06 0.75
CA ALA A 105 -7.95 6.77 1.71
C ALA A 105 -8.48 6.69 3.15
N ILE A 106 -9.33 7.64 3.55
CA ILE A 106 -10.02 7.62 4.86
C ILE A 106 -10.84 6.34 5.01
N ILE A 107 -11.68 6.02 4.02
CA ILE A 107 -12.50 4.80 4.06
C ILE A 107 -11.61 3.56 4.23
N PHE A 108 -10.48 3.47 3.53
CA PHE A 108 -9.57 2.33 3.61
C PHE A 108 -8.90 2.21 4.97
N PHE A 109 -8.46 3.32 5.56
CA PHE A 109 -7.83 3.30 6.88
C PHE A 109 -8.83 2.97 8.00
N PHE A 110 -10.08 3.42 7.91
CA PHE A 110 -11.09 3.17 8.94
C PHE A 110 -11.75 1.78 8.85
N GLY A 111 -11.90 1.21 7.65
CA GLY A 111 -12.48 -0.13 7.48
C GLY A 111 -11.48 -1.29 7.65
N TRP A 112 -10.19 -0.97 7.70
CA TRP A 112 -9.15 -1.97 7.85
C TRP A 112 -9.09 -2.56 9.27
N PRO A 113 -8.83 -3.88 9.44
CA PRO A 113 -8.59 -4.90 8.43
C PRO A 113 -9.85 -5.66 7.96
N GLU A 114 -10.97 -5.57 8.68
CA GLU A 114 -12.14 -6.44 8.50
C GLU A 114 -12.78 -6.33 7.11
N THR A 115 -12.84 -5.13 6.53
CA THR A 115 -13.49 -4.91 5.23
C THR A 115 -12.52 -4.92 4.04
N SER A 116 -11.28 -5.38 4.23
CA SER A 116 -10.23 -5.25 3.21
C SER A 116 -10.59 -5.95 1.90
N ILE A 117 -11.15 -7.16 1.96
CA ILE A 117 -11.55 -7.93 0.76
C ILE A 117 -12.62 -7.19 -0.04
N PHE A 118 -13.63 -6.64 0.66
CA PHE A 118 -14.72 -5.92 0.02
C PHE A 118 -14.25 -4.60 -0.61
N MET A 119 -13.45 -3.82 0.13
CA MET A 119 -12.91 -2.54 -0.34
C MET A 119 -11.99 -2.72 -1.55
N LEU A 120 -11.09 -3.70 -1.49
CA LEU A 120 -10.17 -3.99 -2.59
C LEU A 120 -10.93 -4.47 -3.83
N GLY A 121 -11.96 -5.32 -3.66
CA GLY A 121 -12.82 -5.77 -4.74
C GLY A 121 -13.55 -4.62 -5.45
N ILE A 122 -14.16 -3.70 -4.69
CA ILE A 122 -14.83 -2.53 -5.26
C ILE A 122 -13.83 -1.63 -5.98
N TYR A 123 -12.72 -1.30 -5.34
CA TYR A 123 -11.71 -0.41 -5.92
C TYR A 123 -11.19 -0.93 -7.27
N VAL A 124 -10.77 -2.21 -7.29
CA VAL A 124 -10.25 -2.84 -8.50
C VAL A 124 -11.35 -2.95 -9.55
N GLY A 125 -12.57 -3.36 -9.19
CA GLY A 125 -13.69 -3.49 -10.13
C GLY A 125 -14.05 -2.15 -10.78
N VAL A 126 -14.12 -1.08 -9.99
CA VAL A 126 -14.36 0.27 -10.50
C VAL A 126 -13.23 0.73 -11.40
N SER A 127 -11.96 0.56 -11.00
CA SER A 127 -10.81 0.91 -11.84
C SER A 127 -10.88 0.22 -13.20
N LEU A 128 -11.13 -1.09 -13.23
CA LEU A 128 -11.19 -1.86 -14.47
C LEU A 128 -12.30 -1.39 -15.41
N ILE A 129 -13.45 -0.97 -14.87
CA ILE A 129 -14.54 -0.39 -15.66
C ILE A 129 -14.10 0.94 -16.28
N PHE A 130 -13.46 1.81 -15.50
CA PHE A 130 -12.94 3.09 -15.99
C PHE A 130 -11.83 2.90 -17.02
N ASP A 131 -10.89 1.98 -16.78
CA ASP A 131 -9.80 1.65 -17.70
C ASP A 131 -10.36 1.11 -19.02
N GLY A 132 -11.34 0.19 -18.95
CA GLY A 132 -12.04 -0.33 -20.13
C GLY A 132 -12.75 0.78 -20.91
N TRP A 133 -13.42 1.70 -20.23
CA TRP A 133 -14.06 2.86 -20.86
C TRP A 133 -13.04 3.80 -21.50
N ALA A 134 -11.94 4.10 -20.81
CA ALA A 134 -10.86 4.94 -21.34
C ALA A 134 -10.25 4.35 -22.61
N LEU A 135 -9.95 3.04 -22.61
CA LEU A 135 -9.46 2.32 -23.78
C LEU A 135 -10.46 2.35 -24.94
N PHE A 136 -11.76 2.19 -24.66
CA PHE A 136 -12.80 2.29 -25.68
C PHE A 136 -12.84 3.68 -26.33
N VAL A 137 -12.78 4.75 -25.52
CA VAL A 137 -12.77 6.14 -26.02
C VAL A 137 -11.51 6.40 -26.86
N ILE A 138 -10.33 6.01 -26.39
CA ILE A 138 -9.06 6.19 -27.12
C ILE A 138 -9.11 5.43 -28.45
N GLY A 139 -9.51 4.16 -28.44
CA GLY A 139 -9.63 3.34 -29.65
C GLY A 139 -10.65 3.89 -30.65
N SER A 140 -11.75 4.50 -30.18
CA SER A 140 -12.75 5.12 -31.04
C SER A 140 -12.27 6.41 -31.70
N ASN A 141 -11.38 7.17 -31.06
CA ASN A 141 -10.79 8.40 -31.62
C ASN A 141 -9.67 8.10 -32.61
N LEU A 142 -8.90 7.02 -32.41
CA LEU A 142 -7.88 6.58 -33.37
C LEU A 142 -8.46 6.12 -34.73
N LYS A 143 -9.76 5.81 -34.79
CA LYS A 143 -10.45 5.45 -36.04
C LYS A 143 -10.91 6.67 -36.85
N LYS A 144 -10.79 7.89 -36.31
CA LYS A 144 -11.29 9.13 -36.93
C LYS A 144 -10.23 9.93 -37.69
N ASP A 145 -8.96 9.54 -37.62
CA ASP A 145 -7.86 10.03 -38.47
C ASP A 145 -7.52 8.98 -39.54
#